data_AF-A0A5C6BQE9-F1
#
_entry.id   AF-A0A5C6BQE9-F1
#
_cell.length_a   1.000
_cell.length_b   1.000
_cell.length_c   1.000
_cell.angle_alpha   90.00
_cell.angle_beta   90.00
_cell.angle_gamma   90.00
#
_symmetry.space_group_name_H-M   'P 1'
#
loop_
_entity.id
_entity.type
_entity.pdbx_description
1 polymer ?
#
loop_
_entity_poly.entity_id
_entity_poly.type
_entity_poly.pdbx_seq_one_letter_code
_entity_poly.pdbx_strand_id
1 'polypeptide(L)'
;MKLKINRKKIFEAAQDGDLEMTRACLEAGAKPAARNEYGFTALHCAAMGTNTGDLSKILAVMRLLIDAGSPLESIGGGGRTPLYLAAEFSPSTEPIQLLLDAGANPSTRDEHGNHIVTNAMTPEAQELLSRVTGEPVPEPPPPEPEPIKMTAEQWNEAKRHIDSIFDQLSEAGLVTLQDAGYTQEDGFSDCAEIFHDCGGEKGGLHGCCFYTRQDLDRAKQTSQLQLAFWGAPKGQPKDMERVGQLIVDTFRRNGFNVDWDGSGGRRPAVYLLGSE
;
A
#
# COMPACT_ATOMS: atom_id res chain seq x y z
N MET A 1 -20.14 -3.42 45.47
CA MET A 1 -19.81 -4.34 44.36
C MET A 1 -18.81 -3.63 43.46
N LYS A 2 -17.51 -3.98 43.47
CA LYS A 2 -16.56 -3.37 42.53
C LYS A 2 -16.87 -3.89 41.13
N LEU A 3 -17.21 -3.01 40.18
CA LEU A 3 -17.31 -3.39 38.77
C LEU A 3 -15.97 -4.05 38.38
N LYS A 4 -16.03 -5.27 37.84
CA LYS A 4 -14.83 -5.96 37.35
C LYS A 4 -14.45 -5.33 36.01
N ILE A 5 -13.52 -4.37 36.02
CA ILE A 5 -13.01 -3.75 34.81
C ILE A 5 -12.40 -4.83 33.91
N ASN A 6 -12.82 -4.88 32.65
CA ASN A 6 -12.22 -5.73 31.64
C ASN A 6 -10.91 -5.10 31.19
N ARG A 7 -9.78 -5.64 31.66
CA ARG A 7 -8.41 -5.18 31.33
C ARG A 7 -8.12 -5.10 29.83
N LYS A 8 -8.82 -5.87 28.99
CA LYS A 8 -8.66 -5.83 27.52
C LYS A 8 -9.15 -4.52 26.91
N LYS A 9 -9.98 -3.73 27.61
CA LYS A 9 -10.42 -2.42 27.14
C LYS A 9 -9.29 -1.39 27.05
N ILE A 10 -8.11 -1.67 27.63
CA ILE A 10 -6.96 -0.77 27.59
C ILE A 10 -6.54 -0.42 26.15
N PHE A 11 -6.74 -1.32 25.18
CA PHE A 11 -6.34 -1.07 23.80
C PHE A 11 -7.24 -0.04 23.11
N GLU A 12 -8.57 -0.24 23.16
CA GLU A 12 -9.57 0.71 22.65
C GLU A 12 -9.48 2.05 23.39
N ALA A 13 -9.44 2.01 24.72
CA ALA A 13 -9.32 3.22 25.54
C ALA A 13 -8.04 4.02 25.22
N ALA A 14 -6.92 3.34 24.98
CA ALA A 14 -5.69 4.01 24.63
C ALA A 14 -5.77 4.69 23.25
N GLN A 15 -6.37 4.00 22.26
CA GLN A 15 -6.58 4.54 20.91
C GLN A 15 -7.50 5.76 20.91
N ASP A 16 -8.57 5.71 21.71
CA ASP A 16 -9.56 6.80 21.81
C ASP A 16 -9.07 7.99 22.65
N GLY A 17 -7.90 7.88 23.30
CA GLY A 17 -7.41 8.89 24.25
C GLY A 17 -8.21 8.93 25.56
N ASP A 18 -8.91 7.85 25.93
CA ASP A 18 -9.64 7.74 27.20
C ASP A 18 -8.66 7.49 28.36
N LEU A 19 -8.16 8.59 28.93
CA LEU A 19 -7.20 8.58 30.03
C LEU A 19 -7.73 7.86 31.28
N GLU A 20 -9.00 8.05 31.61
CA GLU A 20 -9.60 7.51 32.83
C GLU A 20 -9.80 5.99 32.71
N MET A 21 -10.31 5.51 31.57
CA MET A 21 -10.44 4.08 31.33
C MET A 21 -9.09 3.39 31.20
N THR A 22 -8.10 4.06 30.57
CA THR A 22 -6.72 3.54 30.49
C THR A 22 -6.13 3.36 31.89
N ARG A 23 -6.25 4.38 32.75
CA ARG A 23 -5.80 4.33 34.15
C ARG A 23 -6.52 3.23 34.93
N ALA A 24 -7.85 3.15 34.83
CA ALA A 24 -8.64 2.12 35.50
C ALA A 24 -8.25 0.70 35.06
N CYS A 25 -7.89 0.50 33.78
CA CYS A 25 -7.40 -0.79 33.29
C CYS A 25 -6.02 -1.14 33.88
N LEU A 26 -5.10 -0.20 33.95
CA LEU A 26 -3.78 -0.37 34.58
C LEU A 26 -3.91 -0.71 36.08
N GLU A 27 -4.73 0.04 36.82
CA GLU A 27 -5.03 -0.22 38.24
C GLU A 27 -5.72 -1.57 38.45
N ALA A 28 -6.57 -1.98 37.50
CA ALA A 28 -7.17 -3.29 37.50
C ALA A 28 -6.17 -4.42 37.22
N GLY A 29 -4.93 -4.12 36.81
CA GLY A 29 -3.84 -5.07 36.56
C GLY A 29 -3.62 -5.41 35.09
N ALA A 30 -4.01 -4.55 34.15
CA ALA A 30 -3.56 -4.65 32.77
C ALA A 30 -2.04 -4.49 32.72
N LYS A 31 -1.34 -5.35 31.96
CA LYS A 31 0.11 -5.26 31.81
C LYS A 31 0.45 -4.26 30.70
N PRO A 32 1.34 -3.29 30.92
CA PRO A 32 1.78 -2.33 29.88
C PRO A 32 2.35 -2.98 28.62
N ALA A 33 2.95 -4.17 28.77
CA ALA A 33 3.49 -4.99 27.68
C ALA A 33 2.48 -6.01 27.10
N ALA A 34 1.23 -6.03 27.56
CA ALA A 34 0.20 -6.90 26.98
C ALA A 34 -0.06 -6.51 25.53
N ARG A 35 -0.39 -7.50 24.70
CA ARG A 35 -0.63 -7.34 23.27
C ARG A 35 -2.06 -7.79 22.95
N ASN A 36 -2.74 -7.07 22.07
CA ASN A 36 -4.03 -7.48 21.52
C ASN A 36 -3.85 -8.57 20.45
N GLU A 37 -4.94 -8.99 19.80
CA GLU A 37 -4.92 -10.03 18.76
C GLU A 37 -4.12 -9.66 17.51
N TYR A 38 -3.92 -8.37 17.27
CA TYR A 38 -3.09 -7.82 16.18
C TYR A 38 -1.62 -7.65 16.57
N GLY A 39 -1.25 -8.06 17.79
CA GLY A 39 0.11 -7.90 18.31
C GLY A 39 0.45 -6.49 18.78
N PHE A 40 -0.52 -5.58 18.93
CA PHE A 40 -0.26 -4.21 19.39
C PHE A 40 -0.32 -4.09 20.91
N THR A 41 0.60 -3.32 21.50
CA THR A 41 0.48 -2.86 22.90
C THR A 41 -0.47 -1.68 22.98
N ALA A 42 -0.91 -1.31 24.19
CA ALA A 42 -1.71 -0.10 24.38
C ALA A 42 -0.99 1.16 23.88
N LEU A 43 0.35 1.22 23.95
CA LEU A 43 1.13 2.35 23.45
C LEU A 43 1.12 2.43 21.91
N HIS A 44 1.09 1.30 21.20
CA HIS A 44 0.85 1.29 19.75
C HIS A 44 -0.54 1.84 19.42
N CYS A 45 -1.57 1.38 20.16
CA CYS A 45 -2.95 1.84 19.97
C CYS A 45 -3.08 3.35 20.18
N ALA A 46 -2.47 3.91 21.24
CA ALA A 46 -2.43 5.35 21.45
C ALA A 46 -1.71 6.09 20.31
N ALA A 47 -0.57 5.57 19.84
CA ALA A 47 0.16 6.16 18.73
C ALA A 47 -0.65 6.17 17.41
N MET A 48 -1.44 5.13 17.13
CA MET A 48 -2.34 5.11 15.96
C MET A 48 -3.51 6.09 16.10
N GLY A 49 -4.01 6.30 17.32
CA GLY A 49 -5.15 7.18 17.57
C GLY A 49 -4.91 8.67 17.25
N THR A 50 -3.64 9.08 17.06
CA THR A 50 -3.24 10.49 16.88
C THR A 50 -3.84 11.16 15.64
N ASN A 51 -4.30 10.39 14.64
CA ASN A 51 -4.97 10.94 13.45
C ASN A 51 -6.47 11.19 13.66
N THR A 52 -7.14 10.49 14.57
CA THR A 52 -8.61 10.49 14.70
C THR A 52 -9.12 11.09 15.99
N GLY A 53 -8.30 11.12 17.05
CA GLY A 53 -8.70 11.59 18.37
C GLY A 53 -8.17 12.97 18.73
N ASP A 54 -8.54 13.42 19.93
CA ASP A 54 -8.01 14.64 20.53
C ASP A 54 -6.54 14.42 20.93
N LEU A 55 -5.62 15.04 20.19
CA LEU A 55 -4.19 14.88 20.35
C LEU A 55 -3.71 15.13 21.79
N SER A 56 -4.29 16.10 22.49
CA SER A 56 -3.90 16.41 23.87
C SER A 56 -4.23 15.25 24.83
N LYS A 57 -5.39 14.60 24.62
CA LYS A 57 -5.82 13.44 25.41
C LYS A 57 -4.97 12.21 25.09
N ILE A 58 -4.69 11.98 23.82
CA ILE A 58 -3.83 10.87 23.38
C ILE A 58 -2.42 11.03 23.93
N LEU A 59 -1.83 12.23 23.89
CA LEU A 59 -0.53 12.49 24.49
C LEU A 59 -0.54 12.24 26.02
N ALA A 60 -1.64 12.54 26.71
CA ALA A 60 -1.78 12.23 28.14
C ALA A 60 -1.83 10.71 28.39
N VAL A 61 -2.53 9.95 27.54
CA VAL A 61 -2.55 8.49 27.56
C VAL A 61 -1.15 7.92 27.27
N MET A 62 -0.45 8.42 26.25
CA MET A 62 0.90 7.97 25.91
C MET A 62 1.86 8.18 27.09
N ARG A 63 1.84 9.35 27.73
CA ARG A 63 2.60 9.62 28.96
C ARG A 63 2.27 8.62 30.06
N LEU A 64 1.00 8.38 30.35
CA LEU A 64 0.57 7.41 31.36
C LEU A 64 1.10 6.00 31.07
N LEU A 65 1.06 5.56 29.81
CA LEU A 65 1.51 4.23 29.41
C LEU A 65 3.04 4.11 29.49
N ILE A 66 3.77 5.15 29.08
CA ILE A 66 5.24 5.23 29.21
C ILE A 66 5.63 5.17 30.69
N ASP A 67 5.00 5.99 31.55
CA ASP A 67 5.23 6.01 33.00
C ASP A 67 4.90 4.67 33.67
N ALA A 68 3.90 3.95 33.14
CA ALA A 68 3.56 2.61 33.60
C ALA A 68 4.57 1.53 33.15
N GLY A 69 5.57 1.88 32.33
CA GLY A 69 6.59 0.97 31.84
C GLY A 69 6.19 0.21 30.56
N SER A 70 5.36 0.81 29.70
CA SER A 70 5.12 0.25 28.37
C SER A 70 6.43 0.16 27.58
N PRO A 71 6.73 -1.00 26.95
CA PRO A 71 7.93 -1.16 26.16
C PRO A 71 7.89 -0.30 24.89
N LEU A 72 8.91 0.54 24.72
CA LEU A 72 9.04 1.44 23.55
C LEU A 72 9.45 0.68 22.28
N GLU A 73 10.16 -0.44 22.43
CA GLU A 73 10.72 -1.23 21.31
C GLU A 73 9.88 -2.46 20.95
N SER A 74 8.65 -2.58 21.46
CA SER A 74 7.78 -3.69 21.04
C SER A 74 7.43 -3.54 19.57
N ILE A 75 7.56 -4.63 18.81
CA ILE A 75 7.25 -4.67 17.38
C ILE A 75 5.83 -5.19 17.19
N GLY A 76 4.89 -4.33 16.79
CA GLY A 76 3.49 -4.65 16.50
C GLY A 76 3.25 -5.28 15.13
N GLY A 77 2.01 -5.25 14.65
CA GLY A 77 1.66 -5.64 13.28
C GLY A 77 2.39 -4.78 12.23
N GLY A 78 2.81 -5.41 11.12
CA GLY A 78 3.57 -4.73 10.07
C GLY A 78 5.04 -4.45 10.42
N GLY A 79 5.58 -5.03 11.50
CA GLY A 79 6.96 -4.76 11.94
C GLY A 79 7.15 -3.40 12.62
N ARG A 80 6.07 -2.65 12.91
CA ARG A 80 6.13 -1.26 13.39
C ARG A 80 6.25 -1.15 14.92
N THR A 81 7.07 -0.22 15.41
CA THR A 81 7.11 0.18 16.84
C THR A 81 6.06 1.26 17.14
N PRO A 82 5.79 1.63 18.41
CA PRO A 82 4.95 2.78 18.72
C PRO A 82 5.49 4.09 18.14
N LEU A 83 6.82 4.29 18.11
CA LEU A 83 7.43 5.46 17.49
C LEU A 83 7.16 5.48 15.98
N TYR A 84 7.26 4.31 15.32
CA TYR A 84 6.92 4.18 13.91
C TYR A 84 5.47 4.59 13.62
N LEU A 85 4.52 4.06 14.40
CA LEU A 85 3.10 4.40 14.25
C LEU A 85 2.82 5.88 14.54
N ALA A 86 3.49 6.47 15.54
CA ALA A 86 3.36 7.90 15.84
C ALA A 86 3.83 8.76 14.65
N ALA A 87 4.93 8.38 14.00
CA ALA A 87 5.40 9.06 12.80
C ALA A 87 4.43 8.89 11.62
N GLU A 88 3.88 7.69 11.44
CA GLU A 88 3.01 7.34 10.31
C GLU A 88 1.59 7.94 10.41
N PHE A 89 1.07 8.11 11.61
CA PHE A 89 -0.33 8.53 11.82
C PHE A 89 -0.47 9.89 12.48
N SER A 90 0.57 10.52 13.03
CA SER A 90 0.38 11.81 13.70
C SER A 90 0.46 12.99 12.72
N PRO A 91 -0.52 13.89 12.73
CA PRO A 91 -0.41 15.18 12.03
C PRO A 91 0.50 16.17 12.77
N SER A 92 1.11 15.79 13.90
CA SER A 92 1.97 16.62 14.75
C SER A 92 3.24 15.87 15.11
N THR A 93 4.34 16.60 15.36
CA THR A 93 5.60 16.00 15.81
C THR A 93 5.61 15.70 17.32
N GLU A 94 4.60 16.14 18.09
CA GLU A 94 4.57 15.98 19.54
C GLU A 94 4.59 14.51 20.02
N PRO A 95 3.83 13.56 19.42
CA PRO A 95 3.91 12.15 19.82
C PRO A 95 5.27 11.52 19.52
N ILE A 96 5.90 11.95 18.43
CA ILE A 96 7.25 11.54 18.03
C ILE A 96 8.23 12.03 19.09
N GLN A 97 8.21 13.34 19.39
CA GLN A 97 9.09 13.95 20.38
C GLN A 97 8.92 13.31 21.77
N LEU A 98 7.68 13.05 22.20
CA LEU A 98 7.40 12.38 23.47
C LEU A 98 8.08 11.00 23.57
N LEU A 99 8.03 10.20 22.50
CA LEU A 99 8.63 8.88 22.48
C LEU A 99 10.16 8.94 22.39
N LEU A 100 10.72 9.91 21.63
CA LEU A 100 12.16 10.17 21.60
C LEU A 100 12.69 10.62 22.96
N ASP A 101 11.98 11.51 23.65
CA ASP A 101 12.33 11.98 25.00
C ASP A 101 12.28 10.85 26.03
N ALA A 102 11.39 9.86 25.81
CA ALA A 102 11.33 8.63 26.60
C ALA A 102 12.44 7.61 26.26
N GLY A 103 13.25 7.86 25.22
CA GLY A 103 14.38 7.03 24.82
C GLY A 103 14.04 5.94 23.79
N ALA A 104 12.95 6.08 23.04
CA ALA A 104 12.65 5.17 21.92
C ALA A 104 13.72 5.27 20.83
N ASN A 105 14.10 4.13 20.24
CA ASN A 105 15.07 4.10 19.14
C ASN A 105 14.45 4.68 17.86
N PRO A 106 15.00 5.77 17.29
CA PRO A 106 14.46 6.37 16.07
C PRO A 106 14.82 5.58 14.81
N SER A 107 15.84 4.72 14.84
CA SER A 107 16.29 3.96 13.66
C SER A 107 15.53 2.64 13.53
N THR A 108 14.23 2.72 13.20
CA THR A 108 13.34 1.56 13.06
C THR A 108 12.86 1.37 11.62
N ARG A 109 12.49 0.13 11.28
CA ARG A 109 12.00 -0.28 9.95
C ARG A 109 10.74 -1.12 10.10
N ASP A 110 9.82 -1.02 9.14
CA ASP A 110 8.66 -1.90 9.04
C ASP A 110 9.06 -3.29 8.48
N GLU A 111 8.09 -4.18 8.32
CA GLU A 111 8.32 -5.53 7.77
C GLU A 111 8.76 -5.56 6.30
N HIS A 112 8.56 -4.45 5.57
CA HIS A 112 9.02 -4.27 4.20
C HIS A 112 10.43 -3.67 4.13
N GLY A 113 11.03 -3.33 5.28
CA GLY A 113 12.34 -2.71 5.37
C GLY A 113 12.33 -1.19 5.20
N ASN A 114 11.16 -0.56 5.09
CA ASN A 114 11.04 0.90 4.97
C ASN A 114 11.44 1.55 6.29
N HIS A 115 12.38 2.48 6.23
CA HIS A 115 12.77 3.27 7.39
C HIS A 115 11.62 4.16 7.86
N ILE A 116 11.54 4.47 9.16
CA ILE A 116 10.47 5.30 9.74
C ILE A 116 10.29 6.65 9.02
N VAL A 117 11.40 7.24 8.54
CA VAL A 117 11.41 8.50 7.77
C VAL A 117 10.59 8.37 6.48
N THR A 118 10.55 7.20 5.86
CA THR A 118 9.85 6.97 4.58
C THR A 118 8.34 7.13 4.71
N ASN A 119 7.77 6.59 5.78
CA ASN A 119 6.32 6.54 5.98
C ASN A 119 5.81 7.61 6.96
N ALA A 120 6.66 8.54 7.40
CA ALA A 120 6.22 9.62 8.27
C ALA A 120 5.19 10.53 7.57
N MET A 121 4.10 10.84 8.28
CA MET A 121 2.89 11.45 7.72
C MET A 121 3.12 12.86 7.17
N THR A 122 3.96 13.65 7.85
CA THR A 122 4.17 15.06 7.53
C THR A 122 5.63 15.36 7.21
N PRO A 123 5.91 16.37 6.38
CA PRO A 123 7.28 16.83 6.13
C PRO A 123 8.04 17.17 7.42
N GLU A 124 7.38 17.77 8.41
CA GLU A 124 8.00 18.12 9.69
C GLU A 124 8.41 16.87 10.49
N ALA A 125 7.62 15.80 10.43
CA ALA A 125 7.97 14.52 11.01
C ALA A 125 9.15 13.87 10.29
N GLN A 126 9.15 13.91 8.94
CA GLN A 126 10.27 13.44 8.12
C GLN A 126 11.56 14.19 8.46
N GLU A 127 11.52 15.51 8.54
CA GLU A 127 12.67 16.36 8.88
C GLU A 127 13.18 16.11 10.30
N LEU A 128 12.28 15.98 11.28
CA LEU A 128 12.63 15.65 12.66
C LEU A 128 13.38 14.31 12.71
N LEU A 129 12.80 13.27 12.11
CA LEU A 129 13.35 11.92 12.09
C LEU A 129 14.65 11.84 11.28
N SER A 130 14.72 12.54 10.16
CA SER A 130 15.93 12.65 9.34
C SER A 130 17.07 13.26 10.15
N ARG A 131 16.81 14.37 10.87
CA ARG A 131 17.80 15.02 11.71
C ARG A 131 18.32 14.13 12.84
N VAL A 132 17.46 13.33 13.50
CA VAL A 132 17.87 12.49 14.63
C VAL A 132 18.48 11.15 14.21
N THR A 133 18.18 10.65 13.00
CA THR A 133 18.71 9.37 12.49
C THR A 133 19.87 9.53 11.52
N GLY A 134 20.00 10.68 10.86
CA GLY A 134 20.91 10.88 9.72
C GLY A 134 20.40 10.26 8.41
N GLU A 135 19.23 9.61 8.41
CA GLU A 135 18.62 9.07 7.20
C GLU A 135 18.00 10.22 6.39
N PRO A 136 18.21 10.29 5.06
CA PRO A 136 17.68 11.37 4.25
C PRO A 136 16.14 11.30 4.19
N VAL A 137 15.51 12.48 4.12
CA VAL A 137 14.11 12.57 3.73
C VAL A 137 13.99 11.96 2.31
N PRO A 138 13.01 11.08 2.05
CA PRO A 138 12.87 10.47 0.74
C PRO A 138 12.54 11.58 -0.27
N GLU A 139 13.21 11.55 -1.42
CA GLU A 139 12.83 12.44 -2.51
C GLU A 139 11.41 12.09 -2.95
N PRO A 140 10.55 13.10 -3.18
CA PRO A 140 9.25 12.83 -3.78
C PRO A 140 9.47 12.11 -5.12
N PRO A 141 8.59 11.16 -5.48
CA PRO A 141 8.70 10.54 -6.79
C PRO A 141 8.67 11.64 -7.87
N PRO A 142 9.41 11.48 -8.97
CA PRO A 142 9.37 12.41 -10.07
C PRO A 142 7.91 12.59 -10.51
N PRO A 143 7.47 13.82 -10.85
CA PRO A 143 6.11 14.06 -11.28
C PRO A 143 5.79 13.16 -12.49
N GLU A 144 4.59 12.58 -12.50
CA GLU A 144 4.13 11.85 -13.67
C GLU A 144 4.19 12.77 -14.90
N PRO A 145 4.64 12.29 -16.07
CA PRO A 145 4.68 13.11 -17.27
C PRO A 145 3.27 13.60 -17.61
N GLU A 146 3.18 14.88 -17.99
CA GLU A 146 1.91 15.52 -18.35
C GLU A 146 1.19 14.70 -19.42
N PRO A 147 -0.13 14.46 -19.29
CA PRO A 147 -0.88 13.67 -20.26
C PRO A 147 -0.80 14.30 -21.66
N ILE A 148 -0.31 13.54 -22.64
CA ILE A 148 -0.22 14.01 -24.02
C ILE A 148 -1.36 13.40 -24.83
N LYS A 149 -2.24 14.25 -25.36
CA LYS A 149 -3.27 13.82 -26.29
C LYS A 149 -2.63 13.34 -27.60
N MET A 150 -2.96 12.12 -28.00
CA MET A 150 -2.43 11.51 -29.22
C MET A 150 -3.19 12.04 -30.45
N THR A 151 -2.47 12.23 -31.55
CA THR A 151 -3.08 12.35 -32.88
C THR A 151 -3.62 11.00 -33.34
N ALA A 152 -4.50 11.00 -34.34
CA ALA A 152 -5.02 9.76 -34.92
C ALA A 152 -3.90 8.88 -35.52
N GLU A 153 -2.87 9.51 -36.11
CA GLU A 153 -1.71 8.81 -36.67
C GLU A 153 -0.88 8.13 -35.59
N GLN A 154 -0.55 8.87 -34.51
CA GLN A 154 0.16 8.33 -33.35
C GLN A 154 -0.61 7.17 -32.72
N TRP A 155 -1.94 7.30 -32.58
CA TRP A 155 -2.77 6.22 -32.06
C TRP A 155 -2.75 4.98 -32.96
N ASN A 156 -2.91 5.17 -34.27
CA ASN A 156 -2.92 4.05 -35.23
C ASN A 156 -1.57 3.33 -35.26
N GLU A 157 -0.46 4.05 -35.08
CA GLU A 157 0.86 3.45 -34.92
C GLU A 157 1.00 2.65 -33.63
N ALA A 158 0.72 3.27 -32.48
CA ALA A 158 0.75 2.58 -31.19
C ALA A 158 -0.15 1.34 -31.19
N LYS A 159 -1.35 1.44 -31.78
CA LYS A 159 -2.31 0.34 -31.86
C LYS A 159 -1.77 -0.86 -32.63
N ARG A 160 -1.04 -0.66 -33.74
CA ARG A 160 -0.39 -1.78 -34.47
C ARG A 160 0.63 -2.52 -33.60
N HIS A 161 1.38 -1.79 -32.78
CA HIS A 161 2.35 -2.40 -31.87
C HIS A 161 1.64 -3.14 -30.74
N ILE A 162 0.59 -2.54 -30.16
CA ILE A 162 -0.26 -3.17 -29.14
C ILE A 162 -0.86 -4.48 -29.68
N ASP A 163 -1.39 -4.49 -30.91
CA ASP A 163 -1.94 -5.69 -31.55
C ASP A 163 -0.92 -6.84 -31.58
N SER A 164 0.27 -6.56 -32.11
CA SER A 164 1.38 -7.53 -32.15
C SER A 164 1.80 -8.01 -30.75
N ILE A 165 1.75 -7.15 -29.73
CA ILE A 165 2.09 -7.53 -28.35
C ILE A 165 1.00 -8.41 -27.73
N PHE A 166 -0.27 -8.12 -27.98
CA PHE A 166 -1.39 -8.95 -27.51
C PHE A 166 -1.37 -10.35 -28.13
N ASP A 167 -0.96 -10.46 -29.40
CA ASP A 167 -0.71 -11.76 -30.04
C ASP A 167 0.42 -12.53 -29.32
N GLN A 168 1.57 -11.88 -29.05
CA GLN A 168 2.68 -12.49 -28.30
C GLN A 168 2.27 -12.94 -26.89
N LEU A 169 1.47 -12.14 -26.19
CA LEU A 169 0.96 -12.49 -24.86
C LEU A 169 -0.01 -13.67 -24.91
N SER A 170 -0.81 -13.75 -25.98
CA SER A 170 -1.70 -14.89 -26.23
C SER A 170 -0.92 -16.17 -26.49
N GLU A 171 0.09 -16.12 -27.35
CA GLU A 171 1.03 -17.23 -27.60
C GLU A 171 1.77 -17.66 -26.33
N ALA A 172 2.03 -16.71 -25.42
CA ALA A 172 2.64 -16.96 -24.13
C ALA A 172 1.68 -17.60 -23.11
N GLY A 173 0.41 -17.85 -23.44
CA GLY A 173 -0.55 -18.53 -22.58
C GLY A 173 -1.43 -17.60 -21.74
N LEU A 174 -1.65 -16.35 -22.17
CA LEU A 174 -2.65 -15.46 -21.59
C LEU A 174 -3.92 -15.41 -22.45
N VAL A 175 -5.08 -15.29 -21.80
CA VAL A 175 -6.27 -14.77 -22.50
C VAL A 175 -6.07 -13.28 -22.68
N THR A 176 -6.12 -12.79 -23.92
CA THR A 176 -5.96 -11.35 -24.17
C THR A 176 -7.18 -10.74 -24.83
N LEU A 177 -7.63 -9.60 -24.32
CA LEU A 177 -8.76 -8.87 -24.88
C LEU A 177 -8.44 -7.39 -25.03
N GLN A 178 -8.76 -6.86 -26.20
CA GLN A 178 -8.60 -5.44 -26.50
C GLN A 178 -9.98 -4.81 -26.57
N ASP A 179 -10.15 -3.64 -25.94
CA ASP A 179 -11.43 -2.93 -25.94
C ASP A 179 -12.56 -3.79 -25.33
N ALA A 180 -12.22 -4.49 -24.24
CA ALA A 180 -13.05 -5.47 -23.57
C ALA A 180 -14.10 -4.77 -22.69
N GLY A 181 -15.37 -4.82 -23.13
CA GLY A 181 -16.46 -4.15 -22.46
C GLY A 181 -16.24 -2.65 -22.24
N TYR A 182 -16.99 -2.07 -21.31
CA TYR A 182 -16.83 -0.67 -20.94
C TYR A 182 -16.00 -0.50 -19.66
N THR A 183 -16.23 -1.40 -18.70
CA THR A 183 -15.63 -1.38 -17.35
C THR A 183 -14.70 -2.56 -17.12
N GLN A 184 -13.93 -2.52 -16.03
CA GLN A 184 -13.05 -3.64 -15.67
C GLN A 184 -13.83 -4.92 -15.34
N GLU A 185 -15.00 -4.77 -14.71
CA GLU A 185 -15.86 -5.90 -14.36
C GLU A 185 -16.30 -6.67 -15.62
N ASP A 186 -16.69 -5.93 -16.67
CA ASP A 186 -17.03 -6.51 -17.97
C ASP A 186 -15.84 -7.31 -18.54
N GLY A 187 -14.66 -6.67 -18.61
CA GLY A 187 -13.47 -7.32 -19.18
C GLY A 187 -12.98 -8.53 -18.39
N PHE A 188 -13.12 -8.52 -17.06
CA PHE A 188 -12.81 -9.70 -16.23
C PHE A 188 -13.81 -10.83 -16.47
N SER A 189 -15.11 -10.51 -16.60
CA SER A 189 -16.14 -11.51 -16.93
C SER A 189 -15.84 -12.18 -18.27
N ASP A 190 -15.57 -11.38 -19.32
CA ASP A 190 -15.26 -11.87 -20.66
C ASP A 190 -13.99 -12.72 -20.67
N CYS A 191 -12.93 -12.27 -19.98
CA CYS A 191 -11.69 -13.04 -19.84
C CYS A 191 -11.91 -14.36 -19.11
N ALA A 192 -12.73 -14.39 -18.05
CA ALA A 192 -12.99 -15.59 -17.27
C ALA A 192 -13.77 -16.64 -18.08
N GLU A 193 -14.75 -16.21 -18.89
CA GLU A 193 -15.50 -17.08 -19.79
C GLU A 193 -14.56 -17.75 -20.81
N ILE A 194 -13.74 -16.95 -21.51
CA ILE A 194 -12.78 -17.47 -22.50
C ILE A 194 -11.74 -18.37 -21.83
N PHE A 195 -11.24 -17.98 -20.65
CA PHE A 195 -10.28 -18.79 -19.91
C PHE A 195 -10.85 -20.18 -19.61
N HIS A 196 -12.10 -20.24 -19.16
CA HIS A 196 -12.79 -21.51 -18.89
C HIS A 196 -13.02 -22.32 -20.17
N ASP A 197 -13.51 -21.69 -21.24
CA ASP A 197 -13.86 -22.36 -22.49
C ASP A 197 -12.65 -22.93 -23.24
N CYS A 198 -11.48 -22.29 -23.09
CA CYS A 198 -10.21 -22.80 -23.57
C CYS A 198 -9.58 -23.87 -22.66
N GLY A 199 -10.27 -24.32 -21.60
CA GLY A 199 -9.81 -25.37 -20.70
C GLY A 199 -8.90 -24.89 -19.56
N GLY A 200 -8.79 -23.57 -19.35
CA GLY A 200 -8.02 -22.94 -18.28
C GLY A 200 -6.58 -23.41 -18.23
N GLU A 201 -6.08 -23.70 -17.02
CA GLU A 201 -4.71 -24.20 -16.81
C GLU A 201 -4.42 -25.51 -17.56
N LYS A 202 -5.43 -26.39 -17.70
CA LYS A 202 -5.26 -27.64 -18.46
C LYS A 202 -5.11 -27.38 -19.96
N GLY A 203 -5.64 -26.26 -20.44
CA GLY A 203 -5.45 -25.74 -21.79
C GLY A 203 -4.12 -24.99 -21.99
N GLY A 204 -3.30 -24.87 -20.95
CA GLY A 204 -2.03 -24.13 -21.00
C GLY A 204 -2.14 -22.65 -20.67
N LEU A 205 -3.32 -22.16 -20.29
CA LEU A 205 -3.53 -20.76 -19.91
C LEU A 205 -3.13 -20.51 -18.45
N HIS A 206 -2.49 -19.38 -18.17
CA HIS A 206 -2.04 -19.07 -16.80
C HIS A 206 -2.38 -17.65 -16.33
N GLY A 207 -3.22 -16.94 -17.07
CA GLY A 207 -3.78 -15.65 -16.70
C GLY A 207 -4.53 -14.95 -17.83
N CYS A 208 -4.85 -13.68 -17.62
CA CYS A 208 -5.39 -12.81 -18.66
C CYS A 208 -4.75 -11.41 -18.63
N CYS A 209 -4.85 -10.70 -19.76
CA CYS A 209 -4.43 -9.30 -19.92
C CYS A 209 -5.42 -8.57 -20.84
N PHE A 210 -5.98 -7.46 -20.40
CA PHE A 210 -6.92 -6.70 -21.22
C PHE A 210 -6.91 -5.20 -20.92
N TYR A 211 -7.53 -4.43 -21.81
CA TYR A 211 -7.92 -3.05 -21.53
C TYR A 211 -9.35 -2.80 -22.01
N THR A 212 -10.07 -1.91 -21.35
CA THR A 212 -11.49 -1.63 -21.64
C THR A 212 -11.66 -0.44 -22.58
N ARG A 213 -12.90 -0.17 -23.02
CA ARG A 213 -13.22 1.08 -23.75
C ARG A 213 -12.81 2.33 -22.97
N GLN A 214 -13.01 2.33 -21.65
CA GLN A 214 -12.64 3.46 -20.80
C GLN A 214 -11.13 3.66 -20.74
N ASP A 215 -10.36 2.57 -20.67
CA ASP A 215 -8.90 2.61 -20.72
C ASP A 215 -8.40 3.12 -22.07
N LEU A 216 -9.02 2.65 -23.16
CA LEU A 216 -8.75 3.08 -24.53
C LEU A 216 -9.01 4.59 -24.73
N ASP A 217 -10.18 5.08 -24.31
CA ASP A 217 -10.55 6.48 -24.49
C ASP A 217 -9.64 7.41 -23.68
N ARG A 218 -9.25 6.98 -22.46
CA ARG A 218 -8.27 7.70 -21.64
C ARG A 218 -6.88 7.68 -22.29
N ALA A 219 -6.43 6.54 -22.82
CA ALA A 219 -5.13 6.43 -23.47
C ALA A 219 -4.98 7.39 -24.65
N LYS A 220 -6.04 7.60 -25.44
CA LYS A 220 -6.04 8.59 -26.53
C LYS A 220 -5.88 10.03 -26.05
N GLN A 221 -6.34 10.36 -24.85
CA GLN A 221 -6.20 11.71 -24.27
C GLN A 221 -4.91 11.90 -23.49
N THR A 222 -4.29 10.80 -23.01
CA THR A 222 -3.22 10.86 -22.01
C THR A 222 -1.92 10.20 -22.44
N SER A 223 -1.92 9.53 -23.60
CA SER A 223 -0.89 8.62 -24.08
C SER A 223 -0.55 7.46 -23.13
N GLN A 224 -1.36 7.22 -22.10
CA GLN A 224 -1.15 6.16 -21.12
C GLN A 224 -2.25 5.09 -21.21
N LEU A 225 -1.87 3.89 -21.63
CA LEU A 225 -2.76 2.72 -21.65
C LEU A 225 -2.59 1.91 -20.36
N GLN A 226 -3.69 1.70 -19.66
CA GLN A 226 -3.70 0.90 -18.44
C GLN A 226 -4.18 -0.51 -18.75
N LEU A 227 -3.46 -1.52 -18.25
CA LEU A 227 -3.74 -2.92 -18.52
C LEU A 227 -4.28 -3.60 -17.26
N ALA A 228 -5.49 -4.13 -17.33
CA ALA A 228 -6.01 -5.06 -16.33
C ALA A 228 -5.43 -6.45 -16.59
N PHE A 229 -5.19 -7.20 -15.52
CA PHE A 229 -4.65 -8.54 -15.62
C PHE A 229 -5.04 -9.38 -14.42
N TRP A 230 -4.93 -10.69 -14.57
CA TRP A 230 -5.13 -11.65 -13.50
C TRP A 230 -4.27 -12.89 -13.72
N GLY A 231 -3.77 -13.49 -12.63
CA GLY A 231 -2.96 -14.71 -12.68
C GLY A 231 -3.72 -15.93 -12.16
N ALA A 232 -3.71 -17.02 -12.92
CA ALA A 232 -4.27 -18.30 -12.51
C ALA A 232 -3.38 -19.00 -11.45
N PRO A 233 -3.92 -19.87 -10.58
CA PRO A 233 -5.31 -20.39 -10.55
C PRO A 233 -6.34 -19.48 -9.87
N LYS A 234 -5.92 -18.56 -8.99
CA LYS A 234 -6.83 -17.81 -8.10
C LYS A 234 -6.43 -16.36 -7.85
N GLY A 235 -5.48 -15.82 -8.62
CA GLY A 235 -4.93 -14.48 -8.40
C GLY A 235 -4.15 -14.38 -7.09
N GLN A 236 -3.43 -15.44 -6.70
CA GLN A 236 -2.55 -15.32 -5.54
C GLN A 236 -1.42 -14.33 -5.86
N PRO A 237 -0.83 -13.66 -4.86
CA PRO A 237 0.18 -12.62 -5.10
C PRO A 237 1.28 -13.04 -6.07
N LYS A 238 1.84 -14.24 -5.91
CA LYS A 238 2.88 -14.79 -6.81
C LYS A 238 2.40 -15.02 -8.23
N ASP A 239 1.13 -15.40 -8.40
CA ASP A 239 0.53 -15.64 -9.72
C ASP A 239 0.32 -14.30 -10.44
N MET A 240 -0.16 -13.29 -9.70
CA MET A 240 -0.29 -11.92 -10.18
C MET A 240 1.08 -11.34 -10.55
N GLU A 241 2.07 -11.42 -9.65
CA GLU A 241 3.44 -10.98 -9.91
C GLU A 241 4.01 -11.60 -11.19
N ARG A 242 3.88 -12.93 -11.35
CA ARG A 242 4.37 -13.66 -12.52
C ARG A 242 3.72 -13.18 -13.83
N VAL A 243 2.39 -13.04 -13.85
CA VAL A 243 1.65 -12.61 -15.06
C VAL A 243 1.89 -11.13 -15.35
N GLY A 244 1.86 -10.27 -14.33
CA GLY A 244 2.17 -8.85 -14.46
C GLY A 244 3.59 -8.63 -15.00
N GLN A 245 4.58 -9.39 -14.50
CA GLN A 245 5.95 -9.31 -15.00
C GLN A 245 6.05 -9.74 -16.47
N LEU A 246 5.36 -10.82 -16.88
CA LEU A 246 5.30 -11.25 -18.27
C LEU A 246 4.74 -10.14 -19.19
N ILE A 247 3.67 -9.47 -18.76
CA ILE A 247 3.07 -8.35 -19.50
C ILE A 247 4.08 -7.22 -19.64
N VAL A 248 4.63 -6.76 -18.51
CA VAL A 248 5.60 -5.65 -18.47
C VAL A 248 6.83 -5.94 -19.33
N ASP A 249 7.41 -7.13 -19.21
CA ASP A 249 8.60 -7.52 -19.99
C ASP A 249 8.31 -7.61 -21.49
N THR A 250 7.10 -8.02 -21.88
CA THR A 250 6.72 -8.11 -23.29
C THR A 250 6.54 -6.71 -23.89
N PHE A 251 5.88 -5.79 -23.19
CA PHE A 251 5.77 -4.40 -23.63
C PHE A 251 7.13 -3.70 -23.71
N ARG A 252 7.99 -3.86 -22.70
CA ARG A 252 9.35 -3.27 -22.67
C ARG A 252 10.23 -3.78 -23.80
N ARG A 253 10.21 -5.09 -24.08
CA ARG A 253 10.94 -5.68 -25.21
C ARG A 253 10.48 -5.16 -26.57
N ASN A 254 9.23 -4.71 -26.67
CA ASN A 254 8.66 -4.09 -27.86
C ASN A 254 8.79 -2.54 -27.85
N GLY A 255 9.62 -1.98 -26.97
CA GLY A 255 10.03 -0.57 -27.00
C GLY A 255 9.15 0.39 -26.20
N PHE A 256 8.18 -0.11 -25.42
CA PHE A 256 7.35 0.75 -24.57
C PHE A 256 7.97 0.95 -23.18
N ASN A 257 7.82 2.17 -22.65
CA ASN A 257 8.00 2.40 -21.22
C ASN A 257 6.76 1.92 -20.47
N VAL A 258 6.99 1.21 -19.36
CA VAL A 258 5.91 0.66 -18.54
C VAL A 258 6.20 0.94 -17.07
N ASP A 259 5.28 1.64 -16.41
CA ASP A 259 5.28 1.85 -14.96
C ASP A 259 4.39 0.81 -14.28
N TRP A 260 4.97 0.09 -13.33
CA TRP A 260 4.31 -0.94 -12.54
C TRP A 260 5.14 -1.21 -11.27
N ASP A 261 4.48 -1.39 -10.13
CA ASP A 261 5.13 -1.57 -8.83
C ASP A 261 5.45 -3.03 -8.48
N GLY A 262 5.19 -3.96 -9.40
CA GLY A 262 5.37 -5.39 -9.18
C GLY A 262 4.18 -6.08 -8.49
N SER A 263 3.16 -5.35 -8.07
CA SER A 263 2.05 -5.91 -7.30
C SER A 263 0.83 -6.26 -8.17
N GLY A 264 0.01 -7.21 -7.69
CA GLY A 264 -1.32 -7.46 -8.25
C GLY A 264 -2.35 -6.36 -7.98
N GLY A 265 -2.03 -5.40 -7.10
CA GLY A 265 -2.92 -4.30 -6.71
C GLY A 265 -2.84 -3.08 -7.61
N ARG A 266 -1.76 -2.94 -8.39
CA ARG A 266 -1.55 -1.85 -9.35
C ARG A 266 -1.53 -2.40 -10.77
N ARG A 267 -2.21 -1.71 -11.68
CA ARG A 267 -2.22 -2.05 -13.10
C ARG A 267 -0.98 -1.50 -13.80
N PRO A 268 -0.34 -2.26 -14.72
CA PRO A 268 0.71 -1.72 -15.57
C PRO A 268 0.19 -0.54 -16.40
N ALA A 269 0.94 0.57 -16.39
CA ALA A 269 0.70 1.76 -17.18
C ALA A 269 1.72 1.81 -18.33
N VAL A 270 1.25 1.63 -19.57
CA VAL A 270 2.07 1.67 -20.78
C VAL A 270 2.04 3.06 -21.38
N TYR A 271 3.20 3.69 -21.55
CA TYR A 271 3.34 4.99 -22.20
C TYR A 271 3.47 4.79 -23.71
N LEU A 272 2.44 5.21 -24.46
CA LEU A 272 2.27 4.94 -25.88
C LEU A 272 3.07 5.87 -26.81
N LEU A 273 3.53 7.00 -26.28
CA LEU A 273 4.49 7.87 -26.95
C LEU A 273 5.85 7.59 -26.30
N GLY A 274 6.83 7.21 -27.11
CA GLY A 274 8.18 6.96 -26.62
C GLY A 274 8.73 8.20 -25.90
N SER A 275 9.55 7.99 -24.88
CA SER A 275 10.48 9.02 -24.43
C SER A 275 11.46 9.26 -25.57
N GLU A 276 11.36 10.43 -26.22
CA GLU A 276 12.44 10.93 -27.08
C GLU A 276 13.79 10.92 -26.35
#